data_AF-A0A6J1CK47-F1
#
_entry.id   AF-A0A6J1CK47-F1
#
_cell.length_a   1.000
_cell.length_b   1.000
_cell.length_c   1.000
_cell.angle_alpha   90.00
_cell.angle_beta   90.00
_cell.angle_gamma   90.00
#
_symmetry.space_group_name_H-M   'P 1'
#
loop_
_entity.id
_entity.type
_entity.pdbx_description
1 polymer ?
#
loop_
_entity_poly.entity_id
_entity_poly.type
_entity_poly.pdbx_seq_one_letter_code
_entity_poly.pdbx_strand_id
1 'polypeptide(L)'
;MGFTTSWLPLMASFPSLPYFQVQLIRIQIRVPEYGWTTQKAFHLMNFIVNGLRAILFGLYKSVFLIRPKALEMVVMEIPGLLFFSTYTLLVLFWAEIYHQARSLPIDKLKPTYCIINGVVYLTQICIWIFVMLSRTHGAVIAAKLFFSVVSFSAALGFLIYGGRLFVMLRRFPIESRGRQKKLYEVGCVTAICFSCFFIRCFVLALSAFNKDADLDVLDHPMLNLIYYMLVEIVPSALVLFILRKLPPRRVSDRYHPIE
;
A
#
# COMPACT_ATOMS: atom_id res chain seq x y z
N MET A 1 -11.24 5.91 35.85
CA MET A 1 -9.91 6.56 36.06
C MET A 1 -9.20 6.59 34.71
N GLY A 2 -8.53 7.70 34.39
CA GLY A 2 -8.25 8.20 33.04
C GLY A 2 -7.52 7.26 32.06
N PHE A 3 -8.13 7.05 30.90
CA PHE A 3 -7.51 6.48 29.68
C PHE A 3 -7.77 7.42 28.48
N THR A 4 -7.63 8.74 28.68
CA THR A 4 -7.99 9.75 27.68
C THR A 4 -6.80 10.42 27.00
N THR A 5 -5.55 10.09 27.35
CA THR A 5 -4.37 10.85 26.90
C THR A 5 -3.25 10.01 26.29
N SER A 6 -3.33 8.67 26.23
CA SER A 6 -2.22 7.82 25.78
C SER A 6 -2.14 7.53 24.28
N TRP A 7 -3.20 7.80 23.50
CA TRP A 7 -3.21 7.52 22.05
C TRP A 7 -2.59 8.62 21.20
N LEU A 8 -2.76 9.87 21.62
CA LEU A 8 -2.19 11.04 20.97
C LEU A 8 -0.65 10.99 20.91
N PRO A 9 0.08 10.56 21.97
CA PRO A 9 1.52 10.39 21.89
C PRO A 9 1.96 9.29 20.93
N LEU A 10 1.27 8.15 20.82
CA LEU A 10 1.60 7.08 19.86
C LEU A 10 1.32 7.49 18.41
N MET A 11 0.28 8.31 18.18
CA MET A 11 -0.04 8.88 16.87
C MET A 11 0.82 10.11 16.51
N ALA A 12 1.23 10.90 17.50
CA ALA A 12 2.15 12.03 17.34
C ALA A 12 3.63 11.57 17.26
N SER A 13 3.94 10.38 17.79
CA SER A 13 5.24 9.71 17.64
C SER A 13 5.36 8.94 16.32
N PHE A 14 4.55 9.28 15.30
CA PHE A 14 4.87 8.92 13.93
C PHE A 14 5.80 10.00 13.34
N PRO A 15 7.14 9.82 13.37
CA PRO A 15 8.10 10.73 12.74
C PRO A 15 8.00 10.75 11.20
N SER A 16 6.94 10.17 10.65
CA SER A 16 6.80 9.78 9.26
C SER A 16 6.01 10.85 8.47
N LEU A 17 4.88 11.35 9.00
CA LEU A 17 4.02 12.35 8.35
C LEU A 17 4.73 13.64 7.89
N PRO A 18 5.47 14.38 8.75
CA PRO A 18 6.19 15.57 8.31
C PRO A 18 7.40 15.24 7.42
N TYR A 19 8.07 14.10 7.64
CA TYR A 19 9.18 13.64 6.81
C TYR A 19 8.74 13.35 5.36
N PHE A 20 7.52 12.82 5.17
CA PHE A 20 6.99 12.48 3.85
C PHE A 20 6.60 13.70 3.01
N GLN A 21 6.03 14.74 3.63
CA GLN A 21 5.78 16.00 2.94
C GLN A 21 7.08 16.65 2.50
N VAL A 22 8.11 16.66 3.36
CA VAL A 22 9.44 17.16 3.00
C VAL A 22 10.04 16.37 1.83
N GLN A 23 9.80 15.06 1.75
CA GLN A 23 10.28 14.24 0.64
C GLN A 23 9.54 14.54 -0.68
N LEU A 24 8.20 14.66 -0.67
CA LEU A 24 7.42 15.08 -1.83
C LEU A 24 7.84 16.47 -2.33
N ILE A 25 7.97 17.43 -1.41
CA ILE A 25 8.40 18.80 -1.68
C ILE A 25 9.83 18.81 -2.25
N ARG A 26 10.77 18.05 -1.68
CA ARG A 26 12.13 17.92 -2.21
C ARG A 26 12.15 17.35 -3.63
N ILE A 27 11.28 16.39 -3.96
CA ILE A 27 11.20 15.84 -5.32
C ILE A 27 10.62 16.87 -6.28
N GLN A 28 9.58 17.60 -5.87
CA GLN A 28 8.94 18.63 -6.70
C GLN A 28 9.88 19.82 -6.97
N ILE A 29 10.65 20.25 -5.96
CA ILE A 29 11.64 21.34 -6.10
C ILE A 29 12.85 20.90 -6.92
N ARG A 30 13.32 19.66 -6.76
CA ARG A 30 14.55 19.19 -7.42
C ARG A 30 14.35 18.90 -8.92
N VAL A 31 13.14 18.54 -9.34
CA VAL A 31 12.83 18.21 -10.73
C VAL A 31 11.44 18.72 -11.13
N PRO A 32 11.25 20.05 -11.23
CA PRO A 32 9.96 20.64 -11.62
C PRO A 32 9.60 20.34 -13.09
N GLU A 33 10.62 20.12 -13.93
CA GLU A 33 10.48 19.80 -15.36
C GLU A 33 9.83 18.42 -15.60
N TYR A 34 10.03 17.46 -14.69
CA TYR A 34 9.34 16.18 -14.72
C TYR A 34 8.04 16.30 -13.92
N GLY A 35 6.90 16.35 -14.61
CA GLY A 35 5.57 16.51 -14.02
C GLY A 35 5.14 15.40 -13.05
N TRP A 36 3.95 14.84 -13.25
CA TRP A 36 3.37 13.84 -12.35
C TRP A 36 3.98 12.43 -12.62
N THR A 37 5.00 12.02 -11.83
CA THR A 37 5.65 10.69 -11.92
C THR A 37 5.04 9.62 -11.01
N THR A 38 5.05 8.34 -11.37
CA THR A 38 4.58 7.20 -10.53
C THR A 38 5.13 7.22 -9.10
N GLN A 39 6.40 7.60 -8.91
CA GLN A 39 7.03 7.68 -7.58
C GLN A 39 6.42 8.75 -6.68
N LYS A 40 6.20 9.98 -7.19
CA LYS A 40 5.53 11.03 -6.42
C LYS A 40 4.15 10.51 -5.94
N ALA A 41 3.49 9.62 -6.69
CA ALA A 41 2.08 9.26 -6.53
C ALA A 41 1.99 8.20 -5.46
N PHE A 42 2.94 7.28 -5.49
CA PHE A 42 3.21 6.38 -4.39
C PHE A 42 3.40 7.12 -3.06
N HIS A 43 4.21 8.19 -3.03
CA HIS A 43 4.41 8.98 -1.81
C HIS A 43 3.14 9.72 -1.36
N LEU A 44 2.43 10.36 -2.29
CA LEU A 44 1.18 11.08 -1.99
C LEU A 44 0.10 10.12 -1.49
N MET A 45 -0.11 9.00 -2.17
CA MET A 45 -1.10 8.00 -1.77
C MET A 45 -0.75 7.38 -0.42
N ASN A 46 0.53 7.09 -0.14
CA ASN A 46 0.94 6.66 1.20
C ASN A 46 0.60 7.72 2.26
N PHE A 47 0.87 9.00 1.99
CA PHE A 47 0.50 10.06 2.92
C PHE A 47 -1.01 10.08 3.20
N ILE A 48 -1.83 9.97 2.15
CA ILE A 48 -3.30 9.90 2.27
C ILE A 48 -3.73 8.68 3.07
N VAL A 49 -3.22 7.48 2.76
CA VAL A 49 -3.57 6.22 3.45
C VAL A 49 -3.22 6.28 4.93
N ASN A 50 -1.97 6.63 5.25
CA ASN A 50 -1.51 6.70 6.63
C ASN A 50 -2.20 7.83 7.41
N GLY A 51 -2.43 8.98 6.77
CA GLY A 51 -3.16 10.09 7.36
C GLY A 51 -4.62 9.73 7.65
N LEU A 52 -5.31 9.09 6.71
CA LEU A 52 -6.68 8.62 6.90
C LEU A 52 -6.74 7.60 8.05
N ARG A 53 -5.83 6.63 8.08
CA ARG A 53 -5.76 5.64 9.16
C ARG A 53 -5.50 6.28 10.53
N ALA A 54 -4.61 7.28 10.60
CA ALA A 54 -4.36 8.05 11.81
C ALA A 54 -5.59 8.83 12.27
N ILE A 55 -6.34 9.47 11.36
CA ILE A 55 -7.59 10.16 11.67
C ILE A 55 -8.64 9.18 12.20
N LEU A 56 -8.82 8.02 11.56
CA LEU A 56 -9.80 7.01 11.97
C LEU A 56 -9.51 6.49 13.38
N PHE A 57 -8.24 6.21 13.71
CA PHE A 57 -7.89 5.81 15.07
C PHE A 57 -7.93 6.97 16.07
N GLY A 58 -7.57 8.19 15.66
CA GLY A 58 -7.69 9.38 16.52
C GLY A 58 -9.15 9.68 16.89
N LEU A 59 -10.05 9.43 15.96
CA LEU A 59 -11.50 9.56 16.12
C LEU A 59 -12.18 8.24 16.47
N TYR A 60 -11.46 7.23 16.95
CA TYR A 60 -12.01 5.87 17.09
C TYR A 60 -13.34 5.88 17.84
N LYS A 61 -13.43 6.56 19.00
CA LYS A 61 -14.68 6.65 19.78
C LYS A 61 -15.86 7.15 18.96
N SER A 62 -15.65 8.17 18.12
CA SER A 62 -16.68 8.74 17.26
C SER A 62 -17.03 7.81 16.10
N VAL A 63 -16.04 7.14 15.50
CA VAL A 63 -16.23 6.17 14.40
C VAL A 63 -17.00 4.93 14.88
N PHE A 64 -16.71 4.42 16.09
CA PHE A 64 -17.42 3.29 16.70
C PHE A 64 -18.83 3.64 17.21
N LEU A 65 -19.16 4.93 17.33
CA LEU A 65 -20.52 5.40 17.64
C LEU A 65 -21.39 5.55 16.39
N ILE A 66 -20.84 5.33 15.20
CA ILE A 66 -21.59 5.40 13.95
C ILE A 66 -22.64 4.30 13.92
N ARG A 67 -23.90 4.71 14.02
CA ARG A 67 -25.06 3.89 13.65
C ARG A 67 -25.38 4.23 12.19
N PRO A 68 -25.37 3.29 11.22
CA PRO A 68 -25.33 1.82 11.33
C PRO A 68 -23.92 1.19 11.22
N LYS A 69 -23.74 -0.02 11.80
CA LYS A 69 -22.47 -0.80 11.76
C LYS A 69 -21.92 -1.07 10.35
N ALA A 70 -22.78 -1.12 9.33
CA ALA A 70 -22.32 -1.26 7.95
C ALA A 70 -21.51 -0.04 7.48
N LEU A 71 -21.84 1.16 7.95
CA LEU A 71 -21.08 2.37 7.62
C LEU A 71 -19.71 2.37 8.29
N GLU A 72 -19.61 1.86 9.52
CA GLU A 72 -18.34 1.67 10.23
C GLU A 72 -17.41 0.73 9.44
N MET A 73 -17.92 -0.42 8.98
CA MET A 73 -17.18 -1.36 8.12
C MET A 73 -16.63 -0.66 6.87
N VAL A 74 -17.50 0.06 6.13
CA VAL A 74 -17.11 0.82 4.94
C VAL A 74 -15.97 1.81 5.26
N VAL A 75 -16.11 2.57 6.34
CA VAL A 75 -15.14 3.57 6.77
C VAL A 75 -13.78 2.92 7.11
N MET A 76 -13.79 1.75 7.75
CA MET A 76 -12.57 1.01 8.11
C MET A 76 -11.89 0.33 6.93
N GLU A 77 -12.65 -0.04 5.89
CA GLU A 77 -12.18 -0.71 4.68
C GLU A 77 -11.63 0.26 3.62
N ILE A 78 -12.09 1.52 3.57
CA ILE A 78 -11.58 2.55 2.62
C ILE A 78 -10.04 2.69 2.64
N PRO A 79 -9.37 2.87 3.80
CA PRO A 79 -7.91 2.96 3.80
C PRO A 79 -7.25 1.64 3.38
N GLY A 80 -7.92 0.50 3.54
CA GLY A 80 -7.47 -0.81 3.03
C GLY A 80 -7.45 -0.87 1.50
N LEU A 81 -8.48 -0.36 0.82
CA LEU A 81 -8.50 -0.23 -0.65
C LEU A 81 -7.44 0.73 -1.16
N LEU A 82 -7.30 1.88 -0.50
CA LEU A 82 -6.29 2.86 -0.86
C LEU A 82 -4.89 2.30 -0.64
N PHE A 83 -4.67 1.49 0.41
CA PHE A 83 -3.43 0.76 0.64
C PHE A 83 -3.15 -0.22 -0.52
N PHE A 84 -4.14 -1.04 -0.93
CA PHE A 84 -4.00 -1.90 -2.10
C PHE A 84 -3.57 -1.11 -3.36
N SER A 85 -4.27 -0.02 -3.67
CA SER A 85 -3.96 0.83 -4.83
C SER A 85 -2.54 1.40 -4.75
N THR A 86 -2.17 1.91 -3.58
CA THR A 86 -0.86 2.50 -3.32
C THR A 86 0.26 1.49 -3.60
N TYR A 87 0.11 0.26 -3.14
CA TYR A 87 1.17 -0.74 -3.28
C TYR A 87 1.14 -1.46 -4.62
N THR A 88 -0.01 -1.60 -5.27
CA THR A 88 -0.06 -2.04 -6.67
C THR A 88 0.51 -0.99 -7.63
N LEU A 89 0.51 0.30 -7.25
CA LEU A 89 1.24 1.35 -7.98
C LEU A 89 2.76 1.15 -7.89
N LEU A 90 3.27 0.64 -6.75
CA LEU A 90 4.68 0.25 -6.62
C LEU A 90 5.00 -0.98 -7.48
N VAL A 91 4.10 -1.97 -7.54
CA VAL A 91 4.22 -3.11 -8.46
C VAL A 91 4.25 -2.63 -9.91
N LEU A 92 3.36 -1.70 -10.29
CA LEU A 92 3.36 -1.05 -11.60
C LEU A 92 4.70 -0.38 -11.88
N PHE A 93 5.23 0.39 -10.94
CA PHE A 93 6.53 1.04 -11.07
C PHE A 93 7.67 0.04 -11.31
N TRP A 94 7.66 -1.11 -10.62
CA TRP A 94 8.64 -2.17 -10.84
C TRP A 94 8.44 -2.88 -12.19
N ALA A 95 7.20 -3.07 -12.63
CA ALA A 95 6.89 -3.59 -13.95
C ALA A 95 7.42 -2.65 -15.05
N GLU A 96 7.25 -1.33 -14.89
CA GLU A 96 7.79 -0.32 -15.82
C GLU A 96 9.31 -0.41 -15.92
N ILE A 97 10.02 -0.51 -14.78
CA ILE A 97 11.50 -0.66 -14.76
C ILE A 97 11.91 -1.95 -15.46
N TYR A 98 11.23 -3.06 -15.15
CA TYR A 98 11.55 -4.37 -15.73
C TYR A 98 11.33 -4.37 -17.24
N HIS A 99 10.20 -3.84 -17.72
CA HIS A 99 9.90 -3.76 -19.16
C HIS A 99 10.88 -2.84 -19.88
N GLN A 100 11.20 -1.67 -19.30
CA GLN A 100 12.19 -0.74 -19.87
C GLN A 100 13.57 -1.39 -20.01
N ALA A 101 14.03 -2.10 -18.97
CA ALA A 101 15.33 -2.78 -18.99
C ALA A 101 15.38 -3.98 -19.98
N ARG A 102 14.24 -4.44 -20.46
CA ARG A 102 14.09 -5.53 -21.43
C ARG A 102 13.63 -5.03 -22.80
N SER A 103 13.52 -3.73 -23.00
CA SER A 103 12.99 -3.10 -24.22
C SER A 103 11.61 -3.64 -24.62
N LEU A 104 10.77 -3.97 -23.63
CA LEU A 104 9.40 -4.42 -23.80
C LEU A 104 8.42 -3.22 -23.79
N PRO A 105 7.26 -3.35 -24.45
CA PRO A 105 6.23 -2.30 -24.44
C PRO A 105 5.73 -1.98 -23.03
N ILE A 106 5.53 -0.69 -22.73
CA ILE A 106 5.08 -0.15 -21.43
C ILE A 106 3.73 0.57 -21.49
N ASP A 107 3.22 0.82 -22.70
CA ASP A 107 2.00 1.57 -22.99
C ASP A 107 0.76 1.00 -22.28
N LYS A 108 0.70 -0.32 -22.14
CA LYS A 108 -0.46 -1.02 -21.52
C LYS A 108 -0.40 -1.11 -20.00
N LEU A 109 0.75 -0.85 -19.37
CA LEU A 109 0.93 -1.09 -17.93
C LEU A 109 0.07 -0.15 -17.08
N LYS A 110 0.09 1.16 -17.35
CA LYS A 110 -0.71 2.14 -16.60
C LYS A 110 -2.22 1.96 -16.80
N PRO A 111 -2.73 1.78 -18.05
CA PRO A 111 -4.15 1.44 -18.25
C PRO A 111 -4.56 0.18 -17.50
N THR A 112 -3.73 -0.87 -17.52
CA THR A 112 -4.01 -2.12 -16.79
C THR A 112 -4.14 -1.89 -15.29
N TYR A 113 -3.23 -1.12 -14.68
CA TYR A 113 -3.33 -0.72 -13.28
C TYR A 113 -4.64 0.03 -12.98
N CYS A 114 -5.02 0.98 -13.83
CA CYS A 114 -6.27 1.74 -13.66
C CYS A 114 -7.51 0.84 -13.79
N ILE A 115 -7.52 -0.08 -14.75
CA ILE A 115 -8.62 -1.03 -14.96
C ILE A 115 -8.76 -1.97 -13.75
N ILE A 116 -7.65 -2.54 -13.27
CA ILE A 116 -7.66 -3.43 -12.09
C ILE A 116 -8.23 -2.69 -10.87
N ASN A 117 -7.74 -1.49 -10.59
CA ASN A 117 -8.26 -0.69 -9.47
C ASN A 117 -9.74 -0.33 -9.67
N GLY A 118 -10.13 0.09 -10.89
CA GLY A 118 -11.53 0.36 -11.21
C GLY A 118 -12.46 -0.82 -10.94
N VAL A 119 -12.06 -2.02 -11.37
CA VAL A 119 -12.82 -3.27 -11.13
C VAL A 119 -12.90 -3.60 -9.65
N VAL A 120 -11.78 -3.50 -8.91
CA VAL A 120 -11.74 -3.77 -7.47
C VAL A 120 -12.67 -2.81 -6.71
N TYR A 121 -12.59 -1.51 -7.02
CA TYR A 121 -13.38 -0.48 -6.35
C TYR A 121 -14.86 -0.62 -6.68
N LEU A 122 -15.20 -0.85 -7.95
CA LEU A 122 -16.59 -1.07 -8.36
C LEU A 122 -17.20 -2.29 -7.65
N THR A 123 -16.47 -3.41 -7.65
CA THR A 123 -16.92 -4.64 -6.99
C THR A 123 -17.11 -4.42 -5.49
N GLN A 124 -16.17 -3.70 -4.85
CA GLN A 124 -16.29 -3.38 -3.43
C GLN A 124 -17.50 -2.50 -3.11
N ILE A 125 -17.77 -1.47 -3.93
CA ILE A 125 -18.94 -0.61 -3.77
C ILE A 125 -20.23 -1.44 -3.90
N CYS A 126 -20.30 -2.35 -4.87
CA CYS A 126 -21.43 -3.26 -5.02
C CYS A 126 -21.61 -4.16 -3.77
N ILE A 127 -20.53 -4.71 -3.23
CA ILE A 127 -20.56 -5.52 -2.01
C ILE A 127 -21.05 -4.69 -0.82
N TRP A 128 -20.57 -3.46 -0.64
CA TRP A 128 -21.01 -2.58 0.42
C TRP A 128 -22.50 -2.28 0.35
N ILE A 129 -23.01 -1.93 -0.83
CA ILE A 129 -24.45 -1.72 -1.06
C ILE A 129 -25.21 -3.00 -0.71
N PHE A 130 -24.73 -4.17 -1.16
CA PHE A 130 -25.37 -5.44 -0.85
C PHE A 130 -25.38 -5.77 0.66
N VAL A 131 -24.29 -5.49 1.38
CA VAL A 131 -24.23 -5.63 2.85
C VAL A 131 -25.23 -4.70 3.53
N MET A 132 -25.33 -3.44 3.07
CA MET A 132 -26.25 -2.45 3.64
C MET A 132 -27.73 -2.82 3.41
N LEU A 133 -28.06 -3.36 2.24
CA LEU A 133 -29.42 -3.76 1.87
C LEU A 133 -29.84 -5.10 2.48
N SER A 134 -29.00 -6.13 2.38
CA SER A 134 -29.36 -7.49 2.79
C SER A 134 -29.18 -7.73 4.28
N ARG A 135 -28.20 -7.07 4.93
CA ARG A 135 -27.80 -7.25 6.34
C ARG A 135 -27.58 -8.72 6.75
N THR A 136 -27.29 -9.59 5.79
CA THR A 136 -27.06 -11.01 6.04
C THR A 136 -25.61 -11.25 6.46
N HIS A 137 -25.40 -12.24 7.32
CA HIS A 137 -24.04 -12.67 7.69
C HIS A 137 -23.23 -13.13 6.46
N GLY A 138 -23.89 -13.76 5.49
CA GLY A 138 -23.25 -14.18 4.23
C GLY A 138 -22.67 -13.02 3.41
N ALA A 139 -23.32 -11.86 3.40
CA ALA A 139 -22.81 -10.67 2.71
C ALA A 139 -21.50 -10.15 3.35
N VAL A 140 -21.39 -10.20 4.68
CA VAL A 140 -20.18 -9.80 5.41
C VAL A 140 -19.04 -10.80 5.16
N ILE A 141 -19.33 -12.11 5.16
CA ILE A 141 -18.35 -13.14 4.77
C ILE A 141 -17.83 -12.87 3.35
N ALA A 142 -18.73 -12.60 2.40
CA ALA A 142 -18.35 -12.32 1.02
C ALA A 142 -17.42 -11.10 0.89
N ALA A 143 -17.68 -10.03 1.65
CA ALA A 143 -16.82 -8.85 1.70
C ALA A 143 -15.40 -9.17 2.20
N LYS A 144 -15.29 -9.93 3.31
CA LYS A 144 -14.00 -10.34 3.88
C LYS A 144 -13.21 -11.24 2.91
N LEU A 145 -13.88 -12.20 2.27
CA LEU A 145 -13.27 -13.08 1.28
C LEU A 145 -12.80 -12.30 0.05
N PHE A 146 -13.58 -11.33 -0.42
CA PHE A 146 -13.18 -10.48 -1.54
C PHE A 146 -11.91 -9.69 -1.20
N PHE A 147 -11.85 -9.02 -0.04
CA PHE A 147 -10.64 -8.33 0.40
C PHE A 147 -9.44 -9.26 0.60
N SER A 148 -9.68 -10.50 1.04
CA SER A 148 -8.66 -11.54 1.14
C SER A 148 -8.07 -11.87 -0.24
N VAL A 149 -8.92 -12.10 -1.25
CA VAL A 149 -8.50 -12.35 -2.64
C VAL A 149 -7.75 -11.16 -3.23
N VAL A 150 -8.22 -9.92 -2.99
CA VAL A 150 -7.54 -8.70 -3.41
C VAL A 150 -6.15 -8.59 -2.78
N SER A 151 -6.03 -8.89 -1.48
CA SER A 151 -4.76 -8.90 -0.76
C SER A 151 -3.81 -9.97 -1.29
N PHE A 152 -4.31 -11.18 -1.54
CA PHE A 152 -3.54 -12.27 -2.13
C PHE A 152 -3.01 -11.90 -3.52
N SER A 153 -3.85 -11.27 -4.34
CA SER A 153 -3.49 -10.82 -5.68
C SER A 153 -2.36 -9.78 -5.64
N ALA A 154 -2.39 -8.85 -4.68
CA ALA A 154 -1.28 -7.91 -4.46
C ALA A 154 0.01 -8.62 -4.03
N ALA A 155 -0.07 -9.60 -3.11
CA ALA A 155 1.08 -10.40 -2.70
C ALA A 155 1.73 -11.12 -3.89
N LEU A 156 0.93 -11.73 -4.77
CA LEU A 156 1.41 -12.32 -6.02
C LEU A 156 2.06 -11.29 -6.94
N GLY A 157 1.48 -10.10 -7.06
CA GLY A 157 2.07 -8.98 -7.83
C GLY A 157 3.49 -8.63 -7.36
N PHE A 158 3.70 -8.53 -6.04
CA PHE A 158 5.02 -8.32 -5.46
C PHE A 158 5.97 -9.49 -5.71
N LEU A 159 5.51 -10.72 -5.54
CA LEU A 159 6.34 -11.91 -5.78
C LEU A 159 6.80 -11.99 -7.24
N ILE A 160 5.91 -11.73 -8.19
CA ILE A 160 6.18 -11.81 -9.63
C ILE A 160 7.10 -10.67 -10.08
N TYR A 161 6.69 -9.40 -9.90
CA TYR A 161 7.46 -8.27 -10.44
C TYR A 161 8.66 -7.90 -9.57
N GLY A 162 8.54 -8.02 -8.25
CA GLY A 162 9.67 -7.87 -7.33
C GLY A 162 10.72 -8.97 -7.54
N GLY A 163 10.29 -10.23 -7.67
CA GLY A 163 11.17 -11.35 -7.99
C GLY A 163 11.85 -11.22 -9.34
N ARG A 164 11.10 -10.85 -10.40
CA ARG A 164 11.68 -10.59 -11.74
C ARG A 164 12.72 -9.48 -11.71
N LEU A 165 12.43 -8.37 -11.02
CA LEU A 165 13.36 -7.25 -10.89
C LEU A 165 14.60 -7.64 -10.07
N PHE A 166 14.42 -8.39 -8.99
CA PHE A 166 15.53 -8.92 -8.17
C PHE A 166 16.47 -9.81 -8.98
N VAL A 167 15.92 -10.77 -9.74
CA VAL A 167 16.72 -11.67 -10.59
C VAL A 167 17.44 -10.87 -11.69
N MET A 168 16.76 -9.90 -12.31
CA MET A 168 17.38 -9.04 -13.33
C MET A 168 18.57 -8.26 -12.78
N LEU A 169 18.44 -7.68 -11.57
CA LEU A 169 19.52 -6.94 -10.92
C LEU A 169 20.69 -7.85 -10.51
N ARG A 170 20.43 -9.12 -10.21
CA ARG A 170 21.47 -10.11 -9.83
C ARG A 170 22.28 -10.63 -11.02
N ARG A 171 21.73 -10.62 -12.24
CA ARG A 171 22.38 -11.18 -13.44
C ARG A 171 23.55 -10.36 -13.98
N PHE A 172 23.62 -9.07 -13.70
CA PHE A 172 24.76 -8.25 -14.12
C PHE A 172 25.90 -8.39 -13.11
N PRO A 173 27.18 -8.52 -13.54
CA PRO A 173 28.31 -8.65 -12.63
C PRO A 173 28.28 -7.51 -11.61
N ILE A 174 28.25 -7.89 -10.34
CA ILE A 174 28.02 -6.99 -9.21
C ILE A 174 29.35 -6.32 -8.87
N GLU A 175 29.86 -5.49 -9.77
CA GLU A 175 31.17 -4.82 -9.59
C GLU A 175 31.08 -3.55 -8.72
N SER A 176 29.88 -3.01 -8.48
CA SER A 176 29.71 -1.75 -7.72
C SER A 176 28.86 -1.90 -6.45
N ARG A 177 29.35 -1.31 -5.34
CA ARG A 177 28.63 -1.21 -4.04
C ARG A 177 27.23 -0.58 -4.18
N GLY A 178 27.04 0.32 -5.15
CA GLY A 178 25.75 0.96 -5.42
C GLY A 178 24.68 -0.02 -5.94
N ARG A 179 25.06 -1.00 -6.78
CA ARG A 179 24.12 -1.99 -7.33
C ARG A 179 23.72 -3.04 -6.30
N GLN A 180 24.64 -3.48 -5.43
CA GLN A 180 24.33 -4.36 -4.28
C GLN A 180 23.26 -3.74 -3.38
N LYS A 181 23.41 -2.44 -3.08
CA LYS A 181 22.45 -1.72 -2.28
C LYS A 181 21.06 -1.69 -2.92
N LYS A 182 20.97 -1.45 -4.25
CA LYS A 182 19.69 -1.46 -4.96
C LYS A 182 19.03 -2.84 -4.99
N LEU A 183 19.82 -3.90 -5.14
CA LEU A 183 19.32 -5.28 -5.06
C LEU A 183 18.73 -5.56 -3.67
N TYR A 184 19.42 -5.15 -2.61
CA TYR A 184 18.92 -5.28 -1.23
C TYR A 184 17.65 -4.45 -1.01
N GLU A 185 17.60 -3.20 -1.50
CA GLU A 185 16.40 -2.35 -1.42
C GLU A 185 15.18 -3.03 -2.07
N VAL A 186 15.32 -3.56 -3.28
CA VAL A 186 14.22 -4.27 -3.98
C VAL A 186 13.83 -5.55 -3.25
N GLY A 187 14.81 -6.36 -2.82
CA GLY A 187 14.57 -7.60 -2.09
C GLY A 187 13.82 -7.37 -0.78
N CYS A 188 14.27 -6.40 0.03
CA CYS A 188 13.63 -6.06 1.30
C CYS A 188 12.22 -5.51 1.11
N VAL A 189 12.01 -4.59 0.18
CA VAL A 189 10.66 -4.05 -0.09
C VAL A 189 9.73 -5.16 -0.59
N THR A 190 10.22 -6.06 -1.44
CA THR A 190 9.42 -7.19 -1.93
C THR A 190 8.99 -8.09 -0.78
N ALA A 191 9.92 -8.47 0.10
CA ALA A 191 9.65 -9.31 1.25
C ALA A 191 8.67 -8.65 2.24
N ILE A 192 8.87 -7.36 2.56
CA ILE A 192 7.99 -6.62 3.47
C ILE A 192 6.56 -6.56 2.90
N CYS A 193 6.40 -6.14 1.64
CA CYS A 193 5.09 -6.02 1.01
C CYS A 193 4.41 -7.38 0.83
N PHE A 194 5.14 -8.40 0.38
CA PHE A 194 4.62 -9.75 0.23
C PHE A 194 4.09 -10.28 1.57
N SER A 195 4.91 -10.25 2.63
CA SER A 195 4.52 -10.73 3.95
C SER A 195 3.33 -9.94 4.51
N CYS A 196 3.33 -8.62 4.37
CA CYS A 196 2.22 -7.75 4.75
C CYS A 196 0.90 -8.18 4.09
N PHE A 197 0.85 -8.24 2.75
CA PHE A 197 -0.37 -8.60 2.04
C PHE A 197 -0.77 -10.07 2.24
N PHE A 198 0.19 -10.97 2.44
CA PHE A 198 -0.06 -12.36 2.75
C PHE A 198 -0.69 -12.53 4.14
N ILE A 199 -0.17 -11.83 5.16
CA ILE A 199 -0.77 -11.81 6.50
C ILE A 199 -2.20 -11.27 6.42
N ARG A 200 -2.43 -10.16 5.69
CA ARG A 200 -3.79 -9.63 5.49
C ARG A 200 -4.73 -10.63 4.84
N CYS A 201 -4.29 -11.27 3.76
CA CYS A 201 -5.05 -12.32 3.09
C CYS A 201 -5.47 -13.40 4.09
N PHE A 202 -4.52 -13.92 4.86
CA PHE A 202 -4.76 -14.99 5.81
C PHE A 202 -5.69 -14.57 6.94
N VAL A 203 -5.46 -13.41 7.57
CA VAL A 203 -6.28 -12.92 8.68
C VAL A 203 -7.71 -12.62 8.22
N LEU A 204 -7.89 -12.03 7.03
CA LEU A 204 -9.22 -11.78 6.47
C LEU A 204 -9.97 -13.07 6.13
N ALA A 205 -9.26 -14.08 5.59
CA ALA A 205 -9.84 -15.39 5.33
C ALA A 205 -10.26 -16.07 6.64
N LEU A 206 -9.43 -16.05 7.68
CA LEU A 206 -9.79 -16.59 8.99
C LEU A 206 -10.98 -15.85 9.62
N SER A 207 -10.99 -14.52 9.58
CA SER A 207 -12.09 -13.67 10.06
C SER A 207 -13.42 -13.92 9.33
N ALA A 208 -13.37 -14.44 8.10
CA ALA A 208 -14.57 -14.82 7.35
C ALA A 208 -15.25 -16.09 7.89
N PHE A 209 -14.49 -17.00 8.50
CA PHE A 209 -14.99 -18.30 8.97
C PHE A 209 -15.01 -18.44 10.49
N ASN A 210 -14.23 -17.65 11.21
CA ASN A 210 -14.12 -17.70 12.66
C ASN A 210 -14.50 -16.34 13.29
N LYS A 211 -15.58 -16.34 14.08
CA LYS A 211 -16.09 -15.15 14.77
C LYS A 211 -15.15 -14.63 15.86
N ASP A 212 -14.36 -15.50 16.49
CA ASP A 212 -13.40 -15.11 17.53
C ASP A 212 -12.15 -14.45 16.93
N ALA A 213 -11.93 -14.62 15.62
CA ALA A 213 -10.86 -13.99 14.86
C ALA A 213 -11.34 -12.73 14.10
N ASP A 214 -12.56 -12.26 14.39
CA ASP A 214 -13.14 -11.13 13.69
C ASP A 214 -12.49 -9.81 14.10
N LEU A 215 -11.76 -9.21 13.16
CA LEU A 215 -11.14 -7.89 13.34
C LEU A 215 -12.15 -6.74 13.37
N ASP A 216 -13.37 -6.95 12.86
CA ASP A 216 -14.45 -5.95 12.80
C ASP A 216 -15.33 -5.97 14.07
N VAL A 217 -15.07 -6.87 15.02
CA VAL A 217 -15.82 -6.96 16.27
C VAL A 217 -15.27 -5.96 17.29
N LEU A 218 -16.19 -5.09 17.73
CA LEU A 218 -16.09 -4.01 18.72
C LEU A 218 -15.30 -4.31 20.00
N ASP A 219 -15.04 -5.58 20.34
CA ASP A 219 -14.57 -5.98 21.66
C ASP A 219 -13.05 -5.79 21.85
N HIS A 220 -12.28 -5.66 20.76
CA HIS A 220 -10.82 -5.58 20.83
C HIS A 220 -10.21 -4.42 20.01
N PRO A 221 -10.51 -3.15 20.33
CA PRO A 221 -9.94 -1.99 19.64
C PRO A 221 -8.40 -1.97 19.66
N MET A 222 -7.80 -2.54 20.71
CA MET A 222 -6.34 -2.69 20.81
C MET A 222 -5.79 -3.68 19.79
N LEU A 223 -6.48 -4.79 19.57
CA LEU A 223 -6.07 -5.81 18.60
C LEU A 223 -6.19 -5.27 17.17
N ASN A 224 -7.29 -4.58 16.86
CA ASN A 224 -7.51 -3.92 15.58
C ASN A 224 -6.39 -2.89 15.31
N LEU A 225 -6.07 -2.06 16.29
CA LEU A 225 -4.96 -1.12 16.20
C LEU A 225 -3.63 -1.84 15.94
N ILE A 226 -3.28 -2.84 16.75
CA ILE A 226 -2.02 -3.60 16.59
C ILE A 226 -1.94 -4.24 15.20
N TYR A 227 -3.04 -4.83 14.71
CA TYR A 227 -3.10 -5.42 13.38
C TYR A 227 -2.78 -4.38 12.29
N TYR A 228 -3.52 -3.27 12.21
CA TYR A 228 -3.30 -2.24 11.19
C TYR A 228 -1.95 -1.53 11.33
N MET A 229 -1.44 -1.39 12.57
CA MET A 229 -0.08 -0.93 12.80
C MET A 229 0.95 -1.85 12.15
N LEU A 230 0.84 -3.17 12.36
CA LEU A 230 1.79 -4.16 11.87
C LEU A 230 1.67 -4.43 10.37
N VAL A 231 0.47 -4.37 9.80
CA VAL A 231 0.22 -4.73 8.40
C VAL A 231 0.01 -3.54 7.48
N GLU A 232 -0.06 -2.31 7.98
CA GLU A 232 -0.15 -1.11 7.12
C GLU A 232 0.91 -0.08 7.45
N ILE A 233 0.91 0.41 8.69
CA ILE A 233 1.67 1.61 9.01
C ILE A 233 3.17 1.31 9.08
N VAL A 234 3.56 0.27 9.81
CA VAL A 234 4.97 -0.15 9.94
C VAL A 234 5.55 -0.55 8.58
N PRO A 235 4.89 -1.41 7.77
CA PRO A 235 5.33 -1.70 6.40
C PRO A 235 5.48 -0.44 5.55
N SER A 236 4.54 0.51 5.63
CA SER A 236 4.63 1.79 4.89
C SER A 236 5.81 2.65 5.31
N ALA A 237 6.03 2.80 6.60
CA ALA A 237 7.18 3.54 7.10
C ALA A 237 8.49 2.89 6.65
N LEU A 238 8.61 1.56 6.73
CA LEU A 238 9.80 0.81 6.31
C LEU A 238 10.03 0.93 4.80
N VAL A 239 9.01 0.73 3.97
CA VAL A 239 9.11 0.81 2.51
C VAL A 239 9.52 2.22 2.08
N LEU A 240 8.90 3.26 2.63
CA LEU A 240 9.26 4.64 2.33
C LEU A 240 10.67 4.98 2.81
N PHE A 241 11.09 4.46 3.97
CA PHE A 241 12.45 4.62 4.47
C PHE A 241 13.49 3.93 3.57
N ILE A 242 13.21 2.72 3.07
CA ILE A 242 14.09 2.00 2.15
C ILE A 242 14.16 2.74 0.81
N LEU A 243 13.02 3.19 0.28
CA LEU A 243 12.92 3.92 -0.98
C LEU A 243 13.29 5.41 -0.88
N ARG A 244 13.77 5.87 0.29
CA ARG A 244 14.10 7.30 0.51
C ARG A 244 15.19 7.84 -0.42
N LYS A 245 16.04 6.96 -0.92
CA LYS A 245 17.10 7.33 -1.85
C LYS A 245 16.56 7.33 -3.28
N LEU A 246 16.26 8.54 -3.74
CA LEU A 246 15.86 8.86 -5.10
C LEU A 246 16.72 8.11 -6.14
N PRO A 247 16.13 7.56 -7.21
CA PRO A 247 16.91 7.16 -8.36
C PRO A 247 17.73 8.38 -8.84
N PRO A 248 19.01 8.21 -9.19
CA PRO A 248 19.76 9.28 -9.84
C PRO A 248 19.01 9.70 -11.12
N ARG A 249 19.14 10.99 -11.46
CA ARG A 249 18.55 11.63 -12.64
C ARG A 249 18.63 10.66 -13.83
N ARG A 250 17.51 10.37 -14.51
CA ARG A 250 17.59 9.77 -15.84
C ARG A 250 18.36 10.79 -16.69
N VAL A 251 19.59 10.47 -17.06
CA VAL A 251 20.28 11.18 -18.13
C VAL A 251 19.53 10.76 -19.38
N SER A 252 18.47 11.50 -19.70
CA SER A 252 17.87 11.46 -21.03
C SER A 252 18.96 11.91 -22.00
N ASP A 253 19.37 10.99 -22.87
CA ASP A 253 19.99 11.22 -24.18
C ASP A 253 20.93 12.43 -24.27
N ARG A 254 22.18 12.27 -23.82
CA ARG A 254 23.28 12.84 -24.60
C ARG A 254 23.53 11.89 -25.78
N TYR A 255 22.75 12.07 -26.84
CA TYR A 255 23.27 11.81 -28.17
C TYR A 255 24.50 12.70 -28.30
N HIS A 256 25.68 12.12 -28.18
CA HIS A 256 26.87 12.78 -28.70
C HIS A 256 26.68 12.77 -30.23
N PRO A 257 26.58 13.93 -30.90
CA PRO A 257 26.77 13.93 -32.34
C PRO A 257 28.17 13.38 -32.59
N ILE A 258 28.25 12.40 -33.49
CA ILE A 258 29.51 11.96 -34.06
C ILE A 258 29.97 13.15 -34.91
N GLU A 259 31.00 13.86 -34.45
CA GLU A 259 31.80 14.74 -35.31
C GLU A 259 32.75 13.90 -36.17
#